data_AF-Q5L8R1-F1
#
_entry.id   AF-Q5L8R1-F1
#
_cell.length_a   1.000
_cell.length_b   1.000
_cell.length_c   1.000
_cell.angle_alpha   90.00
_cell.angle_beta   90.00
_cell.angle_gamma   90.00
#
_symmetry.space_group_name_H-M   'P 1'
#
loop_
_entity.id
_entity.type
_entity.pdbx_description
1 polymer ?
#
loop_
_entity_poly.entity_id
_entity_poly.type
_entity_poly.pdbx_seq_one_letter_code
_entity_poly.pdbx_strand_id
1 'polypeptide(L)'
;MSKDEHFKRILTPGMWEEIQSSPKMVEKMLDNLKRGNHYYSAVETDKGVLLFDDNTNGEWQFNSYMYKYVENSFFELDFPLKSLAVHDLSGWPSLMEGKVNLCKNERGDWVDEETMKRCAYQDRSVLKNVVESKIFDLAPTWENYFNLTEIGEGLGLPRSPDNYDRMTLLFIREQGYPEDGLVDEYPDEFSFYDKFEEIEKKLLGPDRLNVHDEMQEKAKRLAGDLLNEHFPNMRQNTEMKEGKIENVIVERKNKGLRI
;
A
#
# COMPACT_ATOMS: atom_id res chain seq x y z
N MET A 1 -6.17 -35.36 -2.09
CA MET A 1 -5.48 -35.13 -3.38
C MET A 1 -3.98 -35.22 -3.13
N SER A 2 -3.26 -36.02 -3.91
CA SER A 2 -1.80 -36.20 -3.74
C SER A 2 -1.07 -34.90 -4.13
N LYS A 3 0.09 -34.63 -3.52
CA LYS A 3 0.97 -33.49 -3.89
C LYS A 3 1.31 -33.48 -5.40
N ASP A 4 1.31 -34.65 -6.03
CA ASP A 4 1.57 -34.81 -7.47
C ASP A 4 0.43 -34.30 -8.38
N GLU A 5 -0.82 -34.26 -7.89
CA GLU A 5 -1.95 -33.73 -8.66
C GLU A 5 -1.99 -32.20 -8.71
N HIS A 6 -1.34 -31.53 -7.76
CA HIS A 6 -1.22 -30.07 -7.78
C HIS A 6 -0.19 -29.60 -8.83
N PHE A 7 0.91 -30.34 -9.01
CA PHE A 7 1.94 -30.04 -10.01
C PHE A 7 1.43 -30.18 -11.47
N LYS A 8 0.48 -31.09 -11.72
CA LYS A 8 -0.09 -31.28 -13.07
C LYS A 8 -0.99 -30.14 -13.55
N ARG A 9 -1.38 -29.19 -12.68
CA ARG A 9 -2.29 -28.10 -13.05
C ARG A 9 -1.62 -26.83 -13.58
N ILE A 10 -0.28 -26.74 -13.61
CA ILE A 10 0.44 -25.50 -13.97
C ILE A 10 0.95 -25.49 -15.42
N LEU A 11 1.17 -26.67 -16.02
CA LEU A 11 1.71 -26.77 -17.38
C LEU A 11 0.62 -27.10 -18.40
N THR A 12 0.37 -26.17 -19.32
CA THR A 12 -0.51 -26.43 -20.46
C THR A 12 0.12 -27.44 -21.44
N PRO A 13 -0.68 -28.17 -22.24
CA PRO A 13 -0.15 -29.12 -23.22
C PRO A 13 0.89 -28.51 -24.19
N GLY A 14 0.72 -27.25 -24.60
CA GLY A 14 1.69 -26.56 -25.46
C GLY A 14 3.03 -26.29 -24.77
N MET A 15 3.01 -25.98 -23.47
CA MET A 15 4.23 -25.82 -22.68
C MET A 15 4.99 -27.15 -22.52
N TRP A 16 4.27 -28.28 -22.47
CA TRP A 16 4.89 -29.60 -22.40
C TRP A 16 5.64 -29.98 -23.68
N GLU A 17 5.07 -29.72 -24.85
CA GLU A 17 5.73 -29.99 -26.14
C GLU A 17 6.98 -29.15 -26.32
N GLU A 18 6.93 -27.87 -25.93
CA GLU A 18 8.07 -26.95 -26.00
C GLU A 18 9.21 -27.39 -25.07
N ILE A 19 8.90 -27.85 -23.85
CA ILE A 19 9.89 -28.37 -22.90
C ILE A 19 10.55 -29.65 -23.42
N GLN A 20 9.77 -30.59 -23.97
CA GLN A 20 10.31 -31.85 -24.50
C GLN A 20 11.23 -31.65 -25.70
N SER A 21 11.01 -30.58 -26.47
CA SER A 21 11.80 -30.27 -27.67
C SER A 21 13.18 -29.64 -27.38
N SER A 22 13.46 -29.23 -26.13
CA SER A 22 14.68 -28.48 -25.78
C SER A 22 15.41 -29.04 -24.55
N PRO A 23 16.61 -29.63 -24.72
CA PRO A 23 17.42 -30.14 -23.60
C PRO A 23 17.71 -29.08 -22.53
N LYS A 24 17.88 -27.81 -22.93
CA LYS A 24 18.08 -26.68 -22.00
C LYS A 24 16.83 -26.39 -21.16
N MET A 25 15.64 -26.54 -21.74
CA MET A 25 14.38 -26.38 -20.99
C MET A 25 14.13 -27.53 -20.03
N VAL A 26 14.51 -28.76 -20.39
CA VAL A 26 14.50 -29.90 -19.47
C VAL A 26 15.43 -29.66 -18.29
N GLU A 27 16.64 -29.15 -18.51
CA GLU A 27 17.59 -28.81 -17.45
C GLU A 27 17.05 -27.71 -16.52
N LYS A 28 16.50 -26.62 -17.08
CA LYS A 28 15.83 -25.56 -16.31
C LYS A 28 14.62 -26.07 -15.53
N MET A 29 13.82 -26.99 -16.10
CA MET A 29 12.68 -27.60 -15.41
C MET A 29 13.12 -28.50 -14.25
N LEU A 30 14.19 -29.29 -14.43
CA LEU A 30 14.76 -30.10 -13.36
C LEU A 30 15.33 -29.23 -12.24
N ASP A 31 15.96 -28.10 -12.56
CA ASP A 31 16.40 -27.12 -11.57
C ASP A 31 15.20 -26.47 -10.85
N ASN A 32 14.13 -26.10 -11.56
CA ASN A 32 12.90 -25.60 -10.94
C ASN A 32 12.26 -26.63 -10.00
N LEU A 33 12.23 -27.91 -10.37
CA LEU A 33 11.70 -28.97 -9.49
C LEU A 33 12.54 -29.14 -8.23
N LYS A 34 13.86 -28.92 -8.32
CA LYS A 34 14.75 -28.92 -7.16
C LYS A 34 14.56 -27.68 -6.28
N ARG A 35 14.32 -26.51 -6.88
CA ARG A 35 14.15 -25.23 -6.17
C ARG A 35 12.73 -24.98 -5.66
N GLY A 36 11.72 -25.60 -6.28
CA GLY A 36 10.31 -25.38 -5.99
C GLY A 36 9.74 -24.10 -6.61
N ASN A 37 8.47 -23.81 -6.29
CA ASN A 37 7.87 -22.51 -6.58
C ASN A 37 8.44 -21.47 -5.60
N HIS A 38 8.70 -20.27 -6.11
CA HIS A 38 9.03 -19.08 -5.33
C HIS A 38 7.87 -18.10 -5.37
N TYR A 39 7.82 -17.20 -4.38
CA TYR A 39 6.85 -16.12 -4.34
C TYR A 39 7.44 -14.84 -4.92
N TYR A 40 6.58 -14.08 -5.57
CA TYR A 40 6.92 -12.80 -6.19
C TYR A 40 5.79 -11.81 -5.94
N SER A 41 6.14 -10.57 -5.64
CA SER A 41 5.16 -9.48 -5.63
C SER A 41 5.13 -8.81 -6.99
N ALA A 42 3.93 -8.49 -7.47
CA ALA A 42 3.68 -7.85 -8.74
C ALA A 42 2.89 -6.57 -8.55
N VAL A 43 3.28 -5.50 -9.23
CA VAL A 43 2.61 -4.21 -9.18
C VAL A 43 2.09 -3.86 -10.55
N GLU A 44 0.78 -3.76 -10.70
CA GLU A 44 0.18 -3.28 -11.93
C GLU A 44 0.30 -1.77 -12.06
N THR A 45 0.69 -1.35 -13.26
CA THR A 45 0.78 0.06 -13.67
C THR A 45 0.08 0.23 -15.02
N ASP A 46 -0.14 1.47 -15.42
CA ASP A 46 -0.60 1.81 -16.77
C ASP A 46 0.36 1.29 -17.86
N LYS A 47 1.67 1.27 -17.57
CA LYS A 47 2.75 0.84 -18.48
C LYS A 47 2.96 -0.68 -18.55
N GLY A 48 2.50 -1.44 -17.57
CA GLY A 48 2.69 -2.89 -17.47
C GLY A 48 2.83 -3.37 -16.03
N VAL A 49 3.44 -4.53 -15.83
CA VAL A 49 3.60 -5.16 -14.51
C VAL A 49 5.06 -5.12 -14.07
N LEU A 50 5.34 -4.57 -12.89
CA LEU A 50 6.65 -4.69 -12.26
C LEU A 50 6.67 -5.93 -11.37
N LEU A 51 7.77 -6.68 -11.41
CA LEU A 51 7.91 -7.91 -10.64
C LEU A 51 9.08 -7.79 -9.65
N PHE A 52 8.85 -8.25 -8.44
CA PHE A 52 9.80 -8.26 -7.35
C PHE A 52 9.86 -9.67 -6.76
N ASP A 53 11.05 -10.17 -6.46
CA ASP A 53 11.18 -11.44 -5.74
C ASP A 53 11.06 -11.26 -4.23
N ASP A 54 10.87 -12.36 -3.52
CA ASP A 54 10.68 -12.43 -2.06
C ASP A 54 12.00 -12.40 -1.26
N ASN A 55 13.11 -12.00 -1.89
CA ASN A 55 14.38 -11.82 -1.19
C ASN A 55 14.57 -10.37 -0.76
N THR A 56 15.57 -10.12 0.08
CA THR A 56 15.88 -8.79 0.62
C THR A 56 16.05 -7.72 -0.46
N ASN A 57 16.60 -8.04 -1.63
CA ASN A 57 16.76 -7.08 -2.72
C ASN A 57 15.41 -6.79 -3.40
N GLY A 58 14.58 -7.80 -3.64
CA GLY A 58 13.25 -7.60 -4.22
C GLY A 58 12.32 -6.85 -3.30
N GLU A 59 12.25 -7.22 -2.01
CA GLU A 59 11.49 -6.48 -0.99
C GLU A 59 11.96 -5.02 -0.90
N TRP A 60 13.28 -4.78 -0.91
CA TRP A 60 13.81 -3.43 -0.87
C TRP A 60 13.46 -2.61 -2.12
N GLN A 61 13.52 -3.23 -3.32
CA GLN A 61 13.12 -2.57 -4.56
C GLN A 61 11.62 -2.28 -4.60
N PHE A 62 10.79 -3.22 -4.16
CA PHE A 62 9.34 -3.05 -4.03
C PHE A 62 9.02 -1.86 -3.11
N ASN A 63 9.56 -1.87 -1.88
CA ASN A 63 9.35 -0.80 -0.91
C ASN A 63 9.87 0.55 -1.42
N SER A 64 11.04 0.56 -2.07
CA SER A 64 11.58 1.77 -2.68
C SER A 64 10.70 2.32 -3.80
N TYR A 65 10.10 1.45 -4.61
CA TYR A 65 9.19 1.83 -5.70
C TYR A 65 7.90 2.41 -5.13
N MET A 66 7.28 1.71 -4.18
CA MET A 66 6.06 2.17 -3.52
C MET A 66 6.28 3.49 -2.81
N TYR A 67 7.38 3.63 -2.06
CA TYR A 67 7.73 4.88 -1.39
C TYR A 67 7.88 6.03 -2.40
N LYS A 68 8.69 5.84 -3.45
CA LYS A 68 9.01 6.90 -4.40
C LYS A 68 7.83 7.34 -5.27
N TYR A 69 7.03 6.40 -5.77
CA TYR A 69 6.03 6.69 -6.80
C TYR A 69 4.58 6.65 -6.31
N VAL A 70 4.34 6.13 -5.09
CA VAL A 70 2.99 6.02 -4.53
C VAL A 70 2.88 6.79 -3.22
N GLU A 71 3.63 6.40 -2.19
CA GLU A 71 3.50 6.99 -0.85
C GLU A 71 3.85 8.48 -0.87
N ASN A 72 5.04 8.89 -1.32
CA ASN A 72 5.47 10.29 -1.25
C ASN A 72 4.53 11.24 -2.00
N SER A 73 3.95 10.79 -3.10
CA SER A 73 3.05 11.60 -3.94
C SER A 73 1.57 11.38 -3.60
N PHE A 74 1.23 10.59 -2.59
CA PHE A 74 -0.15 10.16 -2.35
C PHE A 74 -1.11 11.34 -2.17
N PHE A 75 -0.70 12.45 -1.57
CA PHE A 75 -1.56 13.63 -1.38
C PHE A 75 -1.30 14.78 -2.37
N GLU A 76 -0.38 14.60 -3.32
CA GLU A 76 -0.01 15.64 -4.29
C GLU A 76 -1.08 15.82 -5.38
N LEU A 77 -1.20 17.04 -5.91
CA LEU A 77 -2.25 17.42 -6.87
C LEU A 77 -2.18 16.66 -8.20
N ASP A 78 -0.97 16.37 -8.67
CA ASP A 78 -0.69 15.74 -9.95
C ASP A 78 -0.53 14.21 -9.84
N PHE A 79 -0.86 13.63 -8.68
CA PHE A 79 -0.78 12.20 -8.47
C PHE A 79 -1.67 11.43 -9.48
N PRO A 80 -1.09 10.60 -10.35
CA PRO A 80 -1.79 10.12 -11.54
C PRO A 80 -2.67 8.89 -11.25
N LEU A 81 -2.45 8.18 -10.14
CA LEU A 81 -3.08 6.89 -9.88
C LEU A 81 -4.39 7.07 -9.09
N LYS A 82 -5.44 6.38 -9.56
CA LYS A 82 -6.73 6.28 -8.84
C LYS A 82 -6.82 5.03 -7.97
N SER A 83 -6.15 3.96 -8.38
CA SER A 83 -6.11 2.69 -7.69
C SER A 83 -4.77 2.01 -7.92
N LEU A 84 -4.37 1.14 -7.01
CA LEU A 84 -3.17 0.32 -7.12
C LEU A 84 -3.53 -1.14 -6.95
N ALA A 85 -3.18 -1.97 -7.93
CA ALA A 85 -3.30 -3.42 -7.80
C ALA A 85 -1.92 -4.04 -7.54
N VAL A 86 -1.83 -4.80 -6.46
CA VAL A 86 -0.65 -5.56 -6.06
C VAL A 86 -1.04 -7.02 -5.97
N HIS A 87 -0.20 -7.91 -6.48
CA HIS A 87 -0.46 -9.34 -6.52
C HIS A 87 0.69 -10.13 -5.95
N ASP A 88 0.36 -11.22 -5.27
CA ASP A 88 1.33 -12.25 -4.95
C ASP A 88 1.21 -13.37 -5.98
N LEU A 89 2.34 -13.70 -6.60
CA LEU A 89 2.47 -14.72 -7.63
C LEU A 89 3.23 -15.91 -7.04
N SER A 90 2.87 -17.11 -7.49
CA SER A 90 3.76 -18.27 -7.34
C SER A 90 4.28 -18.68 -8.71
N GLY A 91 5.60 -18.81 -8.83
CA GLY A 91 6.25 -19.02 -10.12
C GLY A 91 7.52 -19.85 -10.01
N TRP A 92 7.91 -20.42 -11.13
CA TRP A 92 9.22 -21.08 -11.24
C TRP A 92 10.31 -20.04 -11.49
N PRO A 93 11.44 -20.08 -10.76
CA PRO A 93 12.54 -19.14 -10.93
C PRO A 93 13.00 -18.97 -12.37
N SER A 94 13.15 -20.05 -13.13
CA SER A 94 13.62 -19.92 -14.51
C SER A 94 12.62 -19.29 -15.48
N LEU A 95 11.32 -19.23 -15.14
CA LEU A 95 10.32 -18.48 -15.92
C LEU A 95 10.33 -16.98 -15.58
N MET A 96 10.81 -16.64 -14.38
CA MET A 96 10.90 -15.28 -13.83
C MET A 96 12.29 -14.68 -14.00
N GLU A 97 13.29 -15.51 -14.34
CA GLU A 97 14.68 -15.13 -14.59
C GLU A 97 14.75 -14.00 -15.62
N GLY A 98 15.43 -12.90 -15.24
CA GLY A 98 15.58 -11.72 -16.08
C GLY A 98 14.34 -10.83 -16.20
N LYS A 99 13.29 -11.04 -15.37
CA LYS A 99 12.06 -10.21 -15.35
C LYS A 99 11.82 -9.49 -14.02
N VAL A 100 12.45 -9.95 -12.95
CA VAL A 100 12.27 -9.46 -11.58
C VAL A 100 13.34 -8.43 -11.22
N ASN A 101 13.03 -7.52 -10.30
CA ASN A 101 14.00 -6.60 -9.67
C ASN A 101 14.73 -5.68 -10.66
N LEU A 102 14.04 -5.26 -11.71
CA LEU A 102 14.60 -4.46 -12.81
C LEU A 102 14.40 -2.95 -12.65
N CYS A 103 13.90 -2.52 -11.49
CA CYS A 103 13.69 -1.10 -11.19
C CYS A 103 15.00 -0.36 -10.88
N LYS A 104 16.01 -1.09 -10.41
CA LYS A 104 17.32 -0.57 -10.07
C LYS A 104 18.43 -1.38 -10.73
N ASN A 105 19.55 -0.71 -11.02
CA ASN A 105 20.74 -1.35 -11.58
C ASN A 105 21.54 -2.10 -10.50
N GLU A 106 22.63 -2.78 -10.90
CA GLU A 106 23.50 -3.55 -9.98
C GLU A 106 24.16 -2.70 -8.88
N ARG A 107 24.22 -1.37 -9.04
CA ARG A 107 24.74 -0.43 -8.03
C ARG A 107 23.67 0.02 -7.05
N GLY A 108 22.40 -0.35 -7.29
CA GLY A 108 21.25 0.08 -6.51
C GLY A 108 20.66 1.44 -6.93
N ASP A 109 21.09 2.01 -8.06
CA ASP A 109 20.52 3.24 -8.60
C ASP A 109 19.29 2.97 -9.44
N TRP A 110 18.32 3.89 -9.43
CA TRP A 110 17.17 3.84 -10.34
C TRP A 110 17.61 3.78 -11.80
N VAL A 111 17.03 2.85 -12.56
CA VAL A 111 17.18 2.90 -14.02
C VAL A 111 16.39 4.09 -14.58
N ASP A 112 16.85 4.64 -15.70
CA ASP A 112 16.15 5.71 -16.40
C ASP A 112 14.80 5.23 -16.97
N GLU A 113 13.91 6.17 -17.31
CA GLU A 113 12.55 5.82 -17.74
C GLU A 113 12.53 5.03 -19.06
N GLU A 114 13.47 5.27 -19.98
CA GLU A 114 13.55 4.54 -21.25
C GLU A 114 13.96 3.08 -20.99
N THR A 115 14.94 2.87 -20.10
CA THR A 115 15.35 1.55 -19.64
C THR A 115 14.23 0.83 -18.87
N MET A 116 13.51 1.54 -18.00
CA MET A 116 12.37 0.98 -17.26
C MET A 116 11.27 0.51 -18.22
N LYS A 117 10.93 1.33 -19.24
CA LYS A 117 9.99 0.99 -20.32
C LYS A 117 10.42 -0.24 -21.12
N ARG A 118 11.72 -0.35 -21.42
CA ARG A 118 12.24 -1.45 -22.25
C ARG A 118 12.34 -2.77 -21.49
N CYS A 119 12.71 -2.73 -20.21
CA CYS A 119 13.16 -3.92 -19.49
C CYS A 119 12.29 -4.26 -18.26
N ALA A 120 11.82 -3.28 -17.50
CA ALA A 120 11.21 -3.53 -16.19
C ALA A 120 9.73 -3.88 -16.30
N TYR A 121 8.96 -3.12 -17.08
CA TYR A 121 7.54 -3.38 -17.26
C TYR A 121 7.30 -4.63 -18.11
N GLN A 122 6.78 -5.66 -17.47
CA GLN A 122 6.37 -6.90 -18.11
C GLN A 122 4.95 -6.77 -18.66
N ASP A 123 4.66 -7.59 -19.67
CA ASP A 123 3.28 -7.77 -20.15
C ASP A 123 2.40 -8.42 -19.07
N ARG A 124 1.11 -8.06 -19.03
CA ARG A 124 0.14 -8.57 -18.04
C ARG A 124 -0.05 -10.10 -18.08
N SER A 125 0.42 -10.77 -19.14
CA SER A 125 0.44 -12.24 -19.19
C SER A 125 1.27 -12.90 -18.07
N VAL A 126 2.14 -12.17 -17.36
CA VAL A 126 2.84 -12.69 -16.17
C VAL A 126 1.90 -12.93 -14.98
N LEU A 127 0.71 -12.31 -14.97
CA LEU A 127 -0.29 -12.45 -13.90
C LEU A 127 -1.14 -13.73 -14.01
N LYS A 128 -0.79 -14.67 -14.89
CA LYS A 128 -1.53 -15.94 -15.05
C LYS A 128 -1.50 -16.84 -13.82
N ASN A 129 -0.49 -16.69 -12.96
CA ASN A 129 -0.25 -17.52 -11.79
C ASN A 129 -0.40 -16.74 -10.47
N VAL A 130 -1.28 -15.74 -10.45
CA VAL A 130 -1.64 -15.00 -9.25
C VAL A 130 -2.26 -15.94 -8.22
N VAL A 131 -1.74 -15.86 -7.00
CA VAL A 131 -2.24 -16.56 -5.82
C VAL A 131 -3.18 -15.65 -5.04
N GLU A 132 -2.79 -14.39 -4.86
CA GLU A 132 -3.54 -13.39 -4.12
C GLU A 132 -3.45 -12.02 -4.80
N SER A 133 -4.49 -11.19 -4.65
CA SER A 133 -4.50 -9.83 -5.17
C SER A 133 -5.13 -8.88 -4.16
N LYS A 134 -4.51 -7.71 -4.02
CA LYS A 134 -5.04 -6.58 -3.25
C LYS A 134 -5.18 -5.39 -4.18
N ILE A 135 -6.33 -4.73 -4.11
CA ILE A 135 -6.60 -3.50 -4.85
C ILE A 135 -6.85 -2.41 -3.82
N PHE A 136 -6.05 -1.36 -3.88
CA PHE A 136 -6.15 -0.20 -3.01
C PHE A 136 -6.83 0.93 -3.79
N ASP A 137 -7.88 1.50 -3.21
CA ASP A 137 -8.36 2.80 -3.62
C ASP A 137 -7.33 3.84 -3.17
N LEU A 138 -6.91 4.68 -4.10
CA LEU A 138 -5.95 5.73 -3.85
C LEU A 138 -6.63 7.10 -3.84
N ALA A 139 -7.92 7.26 -3.50
CA ALA A 139 -8.48 8.59 -3.24
C ALA A 139 -7.80 9.25 -2.01
N PRO A 140 -7.69 10.60 -1.93
CA PRO A 140 -6.93 11.31 -0.88
C PRO A 140 -7.69 11.41 0.44
N THR A 141 -8.06 10.27 1.00
CA THR A 141 -8.65 10.19 2.34
C THR A 141 -7.60 9.71 3.33
N TRP A 142 -7.79 10.04 4.61
CA TRP A 142 -6.93 9.51 5.67
C TRP A 142 -7.02 7.98 5.72
N GLU A 143 -8.22 7.43 5.53
CA GLU A 143 -8.50 5.99 5.60
C GLU A 143 -7.79 5.21 4.48
N ASN A 144 -7.81 5.73 3.25
CA ASN A 144 -7.15 5.07 2.13
C ASN A 144 -5.62 5.08 2.28
N TYR A 145 -5.04 6.20 2.74
CA TYR A 145 -3.61 6.26 3.03
C TYR A 145 -3.22 5.34 4.19
N PHE A 146 -4.02 5.33 5.26
CA PHE A 146 -3.80 4.46 6.41
C PHE A 146 -3.83 2.99 5.99
N ASN A 147 -4.91 2.56 5.32
CA ASN A 147 -5.07 1.18 4.83
C ASN A 147 -3.96 0.76 3.85
N LEU A 148 -3.47 1.68 3.01
CA LEU A 148 -2.35 1.40 2.11
C LEU A 148 -1.05 1.12 2.90
N THR A 149 -0.77 1.90 3.94
CA THR A 149 0.50 1.87 4.67
C THR A 149 0.49 0.96 5.88
N GLU A 150 -0.67 0.51 6.33
CA GLU A 150 -0.84 -0.29 7.54
C GLU A 150 -0.13 -1.64 7.47
N ILE A 151 0.40 -2.07 8.61
CA ILE A 151 1.08 -3.36 8.74
C ILE A 151 0.03 -4.48 8.86
N GLY A 152 0.17 -5.52 8.05
CA GLY A 152 -0.70 -6.70 8.06
C GLY A 152 -1.72 -6.68 6.93
N GLU A 153 -2.78 -5.87 7.06
CA GLU A 153 -3.83 -5.78 6.03
C GLU A 153 -3.39 -4.93 4.83
N GLY A 154 -2.59 -3.90 5.07
CA GLY A 154 -2.00 -3.02 4.05
C GLY A 154 -0.71 -3.55 3.43
N LEU A 155 0.10 -2.64 2.88
CA LEU A 155 1.42 -2.94 2.30
C LEU A 155 2.57 -2.75 3.30
N GLY A 156 2.31 -2.27 4.53
CA GLY A 156 3.35 -2.03 5.54
C GLY A 156 4.43 -1.05 5.08
N LEU A 157 4.07 -0.04 4.29
CA LEU A 157 5.01 0.91 3.71
C LEU A 157 5.54 1.89 4.77
N PRO A 158 6.81 2.33 4.66
CA PRO A 158 7.29 3.44 5.46
C PRO A 158 6.48 4.70 5.13
N ARG A 159 6.04 5.41 6.16
CA ARG A 159 5.25 6.64 6.05
C ARG A 159 6.19 7.84 6.08
N SER A 160 6.06 8.75 5.12
CA SER A 160 6.77 10.03 5.19
C SER A 160 6.14 10.92 6.28
N PRO A 161 6.94 11.75 6.99
CA PRO A 161 6.42 12.64 8.02
C PRO A 161 5.29 13.54 7.50
N ASP A 162 5.47 14.17 6.34
CA ASP A 162 4.47 15.08 5.78
C ASP A 162 3.15 14.37 5.44
N ASN A 163 3.18 13.17 4.85
CA ASN A 163 1.95 12.45 4.54
C ASN A 163 1.29 11.87 5.78
N TYR A 164 2.07 11.50 6.78
CA TYR A 164 1.54 11.13 8.08
C TYR A 164 0.82 12.31 8.74
N ASP A 165 1.43 13.50 8.74
CA ASP A 165 0.82 14.72 9.25
C ASP A 165 -0.47 15.06 8.50
N ARG A 166 -0.45 15.00 7.16
CA ARG A 166 -1.66 15.19 6.33
C ARG A 166 -2.75 14.18 6.69
N MET A 167 -2.41 12.90 6.82
CA MET A 167 -3.36 11.85 7.20
C MET A 167 -3.98 12.12 8.58
N THR A 168 -3.15 12.39 9.59
CA THR A 168 -3.61 12.63 10.97
C THR A 168 -4.49 13.88 11.05
N LEU A 169 -4.13 14.96 10.36
CA LEU A 169 -4.98 16.15 10.30
C LEU A 169 -6.30 15.90 9.56
N LEU A 170 -6.28 15.14 8.45
CA LEU A 170 -7.50 14.74 7.74
C LEU A 170 -8.42 13.91 8.66
N PHE A 171 -7.85 12.95 9.40
CA PHE A 171 -8.58 12.16 10.38
C PHE A 171 -9.23 13.07 11.44
N ILE A 172 -8.46 13.96 12.09
CA ILE A 172 -8.99 14.84 13.14
C ILE A 172 -10.08 15.75 12.59
N ARG A 173 -9.89 16.31 11.39
CA ARG A 173 -10.87 17.18 10.73
C ARG A 173 -12.21 16.47 10.50
N GLU A 174 -12.18 15.19 10.14
CA GLU A 174 -13.36 14.43 9.73
C GLU A 174 -14.02 13.72 10.92
N GLN A 175 -13.24 12.95 11.67
CA GLN A 175 -13.70 12.11 12.78
C GLN A 175 -13.71 12.86 14.11
N GLY A 176 -12.78 13.80 14.29
CA GLY A 176 -12.52 14.47 15.58
C GLY A 176 -11.24 13.96 16.23
N TYR A 177 -10.90 14.53 17.38
CA TYR A 177 -9.75 14.10 18.15
C TYR A 177 -10.02 12.74 18.80
N PRO A 178 -9.08 11.76 18.75
CA PRO A 178 -9.28 10.43 19.33
C PRO A 178 -9.61 10.46 20.82
N GLU A 179 -10.53 9.60 21.25
CA GLU A 179 -10.97 9.52 22.66
C GLU A 179 -9.86 9.08 23.62
N ASP A 180 -8.96 8.21 23.15
CA ASP A 180 -7.85 7.67 23.93
C ASP A 180 -6.54 8.49 23.72
N GLY A 181 -6.59 9.54 22.91
CA GLY A 181 -5.43 10.36 22.55
C GLY A 181 -4.76 9.94 21.24
N LEU A 182 -3.95 10.83 20.67
CA LEU A 182 -3.36 10.62 19.35
C LEU A 182 -2.33 9.48 19.33
N VAL A 183 -1.49 9.39 20.36
CA VAL A 183 -0.39 8.41 20.41
C VAL A 183 -0.90 6.96 20.44
N ASP A 184 -2.07 6.73 21.04
CA ASP A 184 -2.66 5.39 21.13
C ASP A 184 -3.27 4.93 19.80
N GLU A 185 -3.86 5.85 19.02
CA GLU A 185 -4.45 5.55 17.71
C GLU A 185 -3.39 5.57 16.60
N TYR A 186 -2.46 6.52 16.67
CA TYR A 186 -1.51 6.89 15.63
C TYR A 186 -0.13 7.10 16.28
N PRO A 187 0.67 6.04 16.42
CA PRO A 187 1.89 6.04 17.24
C PRO A 187 3.14 6.63 16.55
N ASP A 188 3.09 6.96 15.26
CA ASP A 188 4.23 7.60 14.58
C ASP A 188 4.31 9.09 14.99
N GLU A 189 5.45 9.73 14.72
CA GLU A 189 5.68 11.12 15.12
C GLU A 189 4.77 12.09 14.34
N PHE A 190 3.90 12.80 15.06
CA PHE A 190 3.00 13.81 14.51
C PHE A 190 3.52 15.23 14.82
N SER A 191 3.91 15.98 13.79
CA SER A 191 4.63 17.25 13.93
C SER A 191 3.80 18.36 14.59
N PHE A 192 2.47 18.24 14.56
CA PHE A 192 1.56 19.26 15.11
C PHE A 192 1.00 18.89 16.48
N TYR A 193 1.49 17.83 17.11
CA TYR A 193 0.97 17.32 18.39
C TYR A 193 0.86 18.42 19.46
N ASP A 194 1.90 19.25 19.63
CA ASP A 194 1.93 20.36 20.59
C ASP A 194 0.78 21.37 20.39
N LYS A 195 0.28 21.53 19.16
CA LYS A 195 -0.84 22.44 18.87
C LYS A 195 -2.18 21.89 19.39
N PHE A 196 -2.28 20.58 19.62
CA PHE A 196 -3.48 19.93 20.15
C PHE A 196 -3.40 19.62 21.65
N GLU A 197 -2.28 19.87 22.32
CA GLU A 197 -2.05 19.49 23.72
C GLU A 197 -3.12 20.04 24.68
N GLU A 198 -3.55 21.29 24.50
CA GLU A 198 -4.62 21.88 25.33
C GLU A 198 -6.00 21.25 25.09
N ILE A 199 -6.27 20.82 23.84
CA ILE A 199 -7.51 20.15 23.45
C ILE A 199 -7.53 18.76 24.08
N GLU A 200 -6.43 18.02 23.94
CA GLU A 200 -6.28 16.68 24.50
C GLU A 200 -6.43 16.68 26.03
N LYS A 201 -5.74 17.59 26.72
CA LYS A 201 -5.85 17.75 28.19
C LYS A 201 -7.30 17.94 28.65
N LYS A 202 -8.13 18.64 27.86
CA LYS A 202 -9.55 18.86 28.18
C LYS A 202 -10.42 17.67 27.84
N LEU A 203 -10.16 16.98 26.73
CA LEU A 203 -10.89 15.78 26.30
C LEU A 203 -10.59 14.55 27.17
N LEU A 204 -9.37 14.45 27.70
CA LEU A 204 -8.97 13.40 28.63
C LEU A 204 -9.14 13.80 30.11
N GLY A 205 -9.50 15.05 30.37
CA GLY A 205 -9.66 15.62 31.70
C GLY A 205 -10.97 15.20 32.41
N PRO A 206 -11.08 15.49 33.72
CA PRO A 206 -12.27 15.14 34.51
C PRO A 206 -13.55 15.85 34.04
N ASP A 207 -13.43 17.04 33.45
CA ASP A 207 -14.57 17.82 32.93
C ASP A 207 -14.95 17.46 31.47
N ARG A 208 -14.35 16.40 30.90
CA ARG A 208 -14.50 16.04 29.48
C ARG A 208 -15.95 16.00 28.99
N LEU A 209 -16.88 15.49 29.80
CA LEU A 209 -18.30 15.38 29.42
C LEU A 209 -18.96 16.75 29.16
N ASN A 210 -18.49 17.81 29.82
CA ASN A 210 -19.06 19.16 29.69
C ASN A 210 -18.45 19.95 28.52
N VAL A 211 -17.24 19.59 28.10
CA VAL A 211 -16.46 20.32 27.08
C VAL A 211 -16.28 19.53 25.79
N HIS A 212 -16.75 18.28 25.74
CA HIS A 212 -16.48 17.34 24.65
C HIS A 212 -16.79 17.93 23.28
N ASP A 213 -18.04 18.32 23.05
CA ASP A 213 -18.48 18.80 21.73
C ASP A 213 -17.76 20.09 21.32
N GLU A 214 -17.53 21.00 22.29
CA GLU A 214 -16.77 22.23 22.04
C GLU A 214 -15.31 21.94 21.66
N MET A 215 -14.65 21.02 22.36
CA MET A 215 -13.26 20.67 22.10
C MET A 215 -13.11 19.87 20.80
N GLN A 216 -14.05 18.98 20.49
CA GLN A 216 -14.09 18.28 19.21
C GLN A 216 -14.22 19.25 18.03
N GLU A 217 -15.13 20.22 18.11
CA GLU A 217 -15.27 21.25 17.08
C GLU A 217 -14.02 22.13 16.95
N LYS A 218 -13.36 22.47 18.06
CA LYS A 218 -12.08 23.18 18.04
C LYS A 218 -10.98 22.35 17.38
N ALA A 219 -10.92 21.05 17.66
CA ALA A 219 -9.95 20.13 17.06
C ALA A 219 -10.14 20.06 15.54
N LYS A 220 -11.38 19.88 15.09
CA LYS A 220 -11.73 19.82 13.67
C LYS A 220 -11.35 21.10 12.92
N ARG A 221 -11.64 22.26 13.52
CA ARG A 221 -11.27 23.57 12.94
C ARG A 221 -9.76 23.75 12.88
N LEU A 222 -9.06 23.50 13.99
CA LEU A 222 -7.60 23.61 14.05
C LEU A 222 -6.94 22.70 13.01
N ALA A 223 -7.39 21.45 12.88
CA ALA A 223 -6.87 20.53 11.88
C ALA A 223 -7.09 21.05 10.45
N GLY A 224 -8.27 21.59 10.17
CA GLY A 224 -8.57 22.25 8.89
C GLY A 224 -7.67 23.45 8.60
N ASP A 225 -7.44 24.32 9.59
CA ASP A 225 -6.56 25.49 9.45
C ASP A 225 -5.11 25.07 9.19
N LEU A 226 -4.61 24.05 9.89
CA LEU A 226 -3.26 23.51 9.70
C LEU A 226 -3.07 22.86 8.33
N LEU A 227 -4.07 22.12 7.83
CA LEU A 227 -4.03 21.58 6.47
C LEU A 227 -3.91 22.71 5.44
N ASN A 228 -4.68 23.79 5.60
CA ASN A 228 -4.65 24.92 4.69
C ASN A 228 -3.33 25.72 4.78
N GLU A 229 -2.76 25.86 5.98
CA GLU A 229 -1.53 26.61 6.22
C GLU A 229 -0.29 25.88 5.70
N HIS A 230 -0.15 24.58 6.03
CA HIS A 230 1.07 23.81 5.76
C HIS A 230 1.00 22.96 4.49
N PHE A 231 -0.21 22.59 4.05
CA PHE A 231 -0.42 21.71 2.90
C PHE A 231 -1.45 22.26 1.88
N PRO A 232 -1.30 23.52 1.41
CA PRO A 232 -2.31 24.19 0.58
C PRO A 232 -2.53 23.51 -0.79
N ASN A 233 -1.53 22.78 -1.29
CA ASN A 233 -1.54 22.17 -2.62
C ASN A 233 -1.73 20.66 -2.56
N MET A 234 -2.68 20.19 -1.74
CA MET A 234 -3.07 18.79 -1.70
C MET A 234 -4.29 18.53 -2.59
N ARG A 235 -4.35 17.34 -3.19
CA ARG A 235 -5.57 16.90 -3.89
C ARG A 235 -6.74 16.78 -2.91
N GLN A 236 -7.92 17.15 -3.39
CA GLN A 236 -9.16 17.14 -2.62
C GLN A 236 -9.99 15.94 -3.03
N ASN A 237 -10.62 15.26 -2.06
CA ASN A 237 -11.61 14.24 -2.38
C ASN A 237 -12.83 14.93 -3.01
N THR A 238 -13.09 14.69 -4.30
CA THR A 238 -14.19 15.32 -5.03
C THR A 238 -15.57 14.87 -4.54
N GLU A 239 -15.67 13.70 -3.92
CA GLU A 239 -16.94 13.20 -3.34
C GLU A 239 -17.37 14.03 -2.11
N MET A 240 -16.42 14.58 -1.35
CA MET A 240 -16.71 15.49 -0.24
C MET A 240 -17.21 16.87 -0.69
N LYS A 241 -17.04 17.24 -1.97
CA LYS A 241 -17.61 18.50 -2.51
C LYS A 241 -19.09 18.38 -2.84
N GLU A 242 -19.63 17.17 -3.02
CA GLU A 242 -21.02 16.94 -3.45
C GLU A 242 -21.89 16.22 -2.41
N GLY A 243 -21.29 15.62 -1.36
CA GLY A 243 -22.01 14.94 -0.29
C GLY A 243 -22.37 15.86 0.89
N LYS A 244 -23.66 16.12 1.06
CA LYS A 244 -24.26 16.57 2.32
C LYS A 244 -23.72 15.73 3.49
N ILE A 245 -23.49 16.39 4.63
CA ILE A 245 -23.27 15.76 5.93
C ILE A 245 -24.48 14.86 6.23
N GLU A 246 -24.41 13.58 5.87
CA GLU A 246 -25.28 12.55 6.41
C GLU A 246 -24.46 11.81 7.46
N ASN A 247 -24.92 11.90 8.71
CA ASN A 247 -24.37 11.23 9.86
C ASN A 247 -24.38 9.71 9.63
N VAL A 248 -23.24 9.15 9.21
CA VAL A 248 -23.03 7.70 9.24
C VAL A 248 -22.48 7.36 10.62
N ILE A 249 -23.36 6.88 11.49
CA ILE A 249 -22.98 6.21 12.74
C ILE A 249 -22.31 4.90 12.32
N VAL A 250 -20.99 4.82 12.49
CA VAL A 250 -20.26 3.55 12.37
C VAL A 250 -20.44 2.79 13.68
N GLU A 251 -21.28 1.75 13.68
CA GLU A 251 -21.36 0.80 14.79
C GLU A 251 -20.02 0.04 14.92
N ARG A 252 -19.24 0.38 15.94
CA ARG A 252 -18.08 -0.42 16.38
C ARG A 252 -18.58 -1.80 16.81
N LYS A 253 -18.28 -2.84 16.02
CA LYS A 253 -18.43 -4.24 16.44
C LYS A 253 -17.39 -4.56 17.52
N ASN A 254 -17.82 -4.53 18.77
CA ASN A 254 -17.07 -5.08 19.90
C ASN A 254 -16.71 -6.55 19.65
N LYS A 255 -15.43 -6.84 19.38
CA LYS A 255 -14.89 -8.19 19.55
C LYS A 255 -14.70 -8.43 21.04
N GLY A 256 -15.70 -9.05 21.64
CA GLY A 256 -15.66 -9.46 23.04
C GLY A 256 -14.45 -10.34 23.34
N LEU A 257 -13.67 -9.92 24.33
CA LEU A 257 -12.76 -10.76 25.09
C LEU A 257 -13.55 -11.95 25.65
N ARG A 258 -13.16 -13.18 25.31
CA ARG A 258 -13.56 -14.37 26.07
C ARG A 258 -12.47 -14.65 27.09
N ILE A 259 -12.86 -14.52 28.37
CA ILE A 259 -12.13 -15.03 29.54
C ILE A 259 -12.19 -16.56 29.51
#